data_AF-A0A5C6MV39-F1
#
_entry.id   AF-A0A5C6MV39-F1
#
_cell.length_a   1.000
_cell.length_b   1.000
_cell.length_c   1.000
_cell.angle_alpha   90.00
_cell.angle_beta   90.00
_cell.angle_gamma   90.00
#
_symmetry.space_group_name_H-M   'P 1'
#
loop_
_entity.id
_entity.type
_entity.pdbx_description
1 polymer ?
#
loop_
_entity_poly.entity_id
_entity_poly.type
_entity_poly.pdbx_seq_one_letter_code
_entity_poly.pdbx_strand_id
1 'polypeptide(L)'
;MSKSLLSCWDDVGAICLQLEKLQTLMLSYNRLSLPAEPAALHPAFHHLSVLSLVGCDLTWLQVLECAPMWPQLEELDLLNNNITELQRPDGVLQSLKSLTLSGNPLVHHTVNTLASLCR
;
A
#
# COMPACT_ATOMS: atom_id res chain seq x y z
N MET A 1 -18.22 -1.02 10.36
CA MET A 1 -18.72 -0.28 9.18
C MET A 1 -17.97 1.04 9.12
N SER A 2 -17.02 1.19 8.18
CA SER A 2 -16.29 2.44 8.00
C SER A 2 -17.26 3.52 7.52
N LYS A 3 -17.22 4.69 8.15
CA LYS A 3 -18.04 5.87 7.81
C LYS A 3 -17.36 6.73 6.74
N SER A 4 -16.60 6.12 5.84
CA SER A 4 -15.98 6.81 4.72
C SER A 4 -16.76 6.48 3.46
N LEU A 5 -17.01 7.48 2.60
CA LEU A 5 -17.59 7.28 1.28
C LEU A 5 -16.66 6.51 0.33
N LEU A 6 -15.40 6.33 0.74
CA LEU A 6 -14.37 5.64 -0.06
C LEU A 6 -14.50 4.14 0.13
N SER A 7 -14.98 3.47 -0.91
CA SER A 7 -15.21 2.02 -0.92
C SER A 7 -14.20 1.26 -1.77
N CYS A 8 -13.56 1.93 -2.73
CA CYS A 8 -12.58 1.35 -3.64
C CYS A 8 -11.41 2.31 -3.92
N TRP A 9 -10.34 1.77 -4.53
CA TRP A 9 -9.19 2.57 -4.95
C TRP A 9 -9.51 3.55 -6.08
N ASP A 10 -10.52 3.28 -6.91
CA ASP A 10 -10.95 4.21 -7.97
C ASP A 10 -11.53 5.50 -7.40
N ASP A 11 -12.34 5.42 -6.33
CA ASP A 11 -12.87 6.60 -5.62
C ASP A 11 -11.73 7.46 -5.05
N VAL A 12 -10.75 6.79 -4.42
CA VAL A 12 -9.56 7.46 -3.86
C VAL A 12 -8.75 8.10 -4.99
N GLY A 13 -8.52 7.37 -6.08
CA GLY A 13 -7.77 7.83 -7.24
C GLY A 13 -8.40 9.06 -7.89
N ALA A 14 -9.73 9.08 -8.04
CA ALA A 14 -10.45 10.23 -8.58
C ALA A 14 -10.22 11.51 -7.76
N ILE A 15 -10.15 11.39 -6.43
CA ILE A 15 -9.85 12.52 -5.53
C ILE A 15 -8.37 12.92 -5.65
N CYS A 16 -7.46 11.94 -5.56
CA CYS A 16 -6.03 12.19 -5.61
C CYS A 16 -5.57 12.79 -6.94
N LEU A 17 -6.26 12.47 -8.05
CA LEU A 17 -6.00 13.08 -9.36
C LEU A 17 -6.20 14.60 -9.37
N GLN A 18 -7.08 15.12 -8.51
CA GLN A 18 -7.29 16.57 -8.36
C GLN A 18 -6.31 17.23 -7.39
N LEU A 19 -5.45 16.44 -6.72
CA LEU A 19 -4.51 16.88 -5.70
C LEU A 19 -3.07 16.68 -6.20
N GLU A 20 -2.68 17.44 -7.22
CA GLU A 20 -1.40 17.28 -7.93
C GLU A 20 -0.14 17.36 -7.05
N LYS A 21 -0.25 17.89 -5.83
CA LYS A 21 0.86 18.01 -4.87
C LYS A 21 0.76 17.06 -3.68
N LEU A 22 -0.17 16.10 -3.71
CA LEU A 22 -0.37 15.17 -2.61
C LEU A 22 0.82 14.22 -2.49
N GLN A 23 1.52 14.31 -1.36
CA GLN A 23 2.67 13.45 -1.04
C GLN A 23 2.35 12.43 0.06
N THR A 24 1.41 12.76 0.94
CA THR A 24 1.03 11.92 2.08
C THR A 24 -0.45 11.57 2.00
N LEU A 25 -0.75 10.27 2.06
CA LEU A 25 -2.12 9.76 2.03
C LEU A 25 -2.36 8.82 3.21
N MET A 26 -3.40 9.13 3.98
CA MET A 26 -3.80 8.36 5.16
C MET A 26 -5.14 7.69 4.91
N LEU A 27 -5.14 6.36 4.85
CA LEU A 27 -6.32 5.54 4.55
C LEU A 27 -6.57 4.45 5.60
N SER A 28 -5.94 4.57 6.77
CA SER A 28 -6.07 3.64 7.87
C SER A 28 -7.53 3.37 8.26
N TYR A 29 -7.81 2.10 8.60
CA TYR A 29 -9.11 1.59 8.98
C TYR A 29 -10.20 1.71 7.88
N ASN A 30 -9.78 1.73 6.61
CA ASN A 30 -10.66 1.55 5.46
C ASN A 30 -10.50 0.15 4.86
N ARG A 31 -11.58 -0.39 4.29
CA ARG A 31 -11.58 -1.68 3.58
C ARG A 31 -11.86 -1.42 2.11
N LEU A 32 -10.85 -0.91 1.42
CA LEU A 32 -10.96 -0.57 0.01
C LEU A 32 -10.93 -1.85 -0.82
N SER A 33 -11.88 -2.00 -1.75
CA SER A 33 -11.77 -3.05 -2.76
C SER A 33 -10.57 -2.79 -3.67
N LEU A 34 -9.89 -3.86 -4.05
CA LEU A 34 -8.74 -3.81 -4.95
C LEU A 34 -9.16 -3.28 -6.33
N PRO A 35 -8.31 -2.48 -7.00
CA PRO A 35 -8.61 -2.00 -8.33
C PRO A 35 -8.50 -3.15 -9.34
N ALA A 36 -9.35 -3.14 -10.38
CA ALA A 36 -9.26 -4.11 -11.48
C ALA A 36 -7.99 -3.90 -12.32
N GLU A 37 -7.56 -2.65 -12.48
CA GLU A 37 -6.37 -2.26 -13.23
C GLU A 37 -5.52 -1.27 -12.41
N PRO A 38 -4.70 -1.75 -11.46
CA PRO A 38 -3.89 -0.89 -10.59
C PRO A 38 -3.01 0.11 -11.37
N ALA A 39 -2.41 -0.32 -12.48
CA ALA A 39 -1.56 0.54 -13.30
C ALA A 39 -2.33 1.74 -13.92
N ALA A 40 -3.64 1.65 -14.11
CA ALA A 40 -4.45 2.75 -14.63
C ALA A 40 -4.57 3.91 -13.64
N LEU A 41 -4.43 3.63 -12.34
CA LEU A 41 -4.50 4.63 -11.27
C LEU A 41 -3.14 5.29 -10.96
N HIS A 42 -2.06 4.86 -11.63
CA HIS A 42 -0.72 5.45 -11.47
C HIS A 42 -0.71 7.00 -11.57
N PRO A 43 -1.38 7.66 -12.55
CA PRO A 43 -1.39 9.11 -12.62
C PRO A 43 -1.98 9.80 -11.38
N ALA A 44 -2.86 9.14 -10.61
CA ALA A 44 -3.44 9.72 -9.41
C ALA A 44 -2.46 9.75 -8.22
N PHE A 45 -1.44 8.88 -8.21
CA PHE A 45 -0.58 8.68 -7.05
C PHE A 45 0.92 8.83 -7.37
N HIS A 46 1.27 9.35 -8.55
CA HIS A 46 2.67 9.46 -8.99
C HIS A 46 3.57 10.37 -8.12
N HIS A 47 2.98 11.30 -7.35
CA HIS A 47 3.69 12.14 -6.39
C HIS A 47 3.67 11.60 -4.95
N LEU A 48 2.97 10.49 -4.70
CA LEU A 48 2.80 9.94 -3.38
C LEU A 48 4.11 9.33 -2.86
N SER A 49 4.59 9.82 -1.72
CA SER A 49 5.80 9.33 -1.06
C SER A 49 5.51 8.63 0.28
N VAL A 50 4.39 8.95 0.94
CA VAL A 50 4.02 8.37 2.24
C VAL A 50 2.58 7.86 2.19
N LEU A 51 2.40 6.58 2.53
CA LEU A 51 1.09 5.92 2.55
C LEU A 51 0.88 5.15 3.86
N SER A 52 -0.25 5.43 4.52
CA SER A 52 -0.67 4.70 5.71
C SER A 52 -1.94 3.89 5.43
N LEU A 53 -1.85 2.58 5.63
CA LEU A 53 -2.90 1.57 5.44
C LEU A 53 -3.07 0.72 6.72
N VAL A 54 -3.00 1.37 7.88
CA VAL A 54 -3.09 0.69 9.18
C VAL A 54 -4.48 0.09 9.37
N GLY A 55 -4.57 -1.18 9.77
CA GLY A 55 -5.87 -1.78 10.11
C GLY A 55 -6.83 -1.96 8.92
N CYS A 56 -6.30 -2.14 7.72
CA CYS A 56 -7.08 -2.28 6.48
C CYS A 56 -7.43 -3.73 6.11
N ASP A 57 -7.04 -4.71 6.93
CA ASP A 57 -7.26 -6.15 6.71
C ASP A 57 -6.57 -6.69 5.43
N LEU A 58 -5.42 -6.10 5.08
CA LEU A 58 -4.67 -6.43 3.87
C LEU A 58 -3.74 -7.63 4.08
N THR A 59 -3.58 -8.42 3.03
CA THR A 59 -2.48 -9.38 2.86
C THR A 59 -1.33 -8.73 2.07
N TRP A 60 -0.13 -9.30 2.12
CA TRP A 60 1.01 -8.77 1.35
C TRP A 60 0.78 -8.87 -0.16
N LEU A 61 0.17 -9.95 -0.65
CA LEU A 61 -0.16 -10.11 -2.06
C LEU A 61 -1.03 -8.95 -2.57
N GLN A 62 -2.05 -8.59 -1.80
CA GLN A 62 -2.94 -7.46 -2.14
C GLN A 62 -2.19 -6.12 -2.15
N VAL A 63 -1.21 -5.94 -1.26
CA VAL A 63 -0.33 -4.78 -1.28
C VAL A 63 0.49 -4.76 -2.58
N LEU A 64 1.06 -5.90 -2.99
CA LEU A 64 1.82 -6.00 -4.24
C LEU A 64 0.95 -5.76 -5.48
N GLU A 65 -0.29 -6.24 -5.49
CA GLU A 65 -1.27 -5.96 -6.56
C GLU A 65 -1.57 -4.47 -6.66
N CYS A 66 -1.63 -3.75 -5.53
CA CYS A 66 -1.88 -2.31 -5.50
C CYS A 66 -0.62 -1.47 -5.81
N ALA A 67 0.57 -1.99 -5.53
CA ALA A 67 1.83 -1.26 -5.60
C ALA A 67 2.17 -0.57 -6.94
N PRO A 68 1.74 -1.06 -8.13
CA PRO A 68 1.92 -0.33 -9.39
C PRO A 68 1.31 1.08 -9.38
N MET A 69 0.35 1.35 -8.49
CA MET A 69 -0.21 2.69 -8.30
C MET A 69 0.81 3.67 -7.70
N TRP A 70 1.76 3.22 -6.87
CA TRP A 70 2.60 4.07 -6.01
C TRP A 70 4.08 4.00 -6.42
N PRO A 71 4.45 4.45 -7.62
CA PRO A 71 5.80 4.25 -8.19
C PRO A 71 6.92 4.94 -7.40
N GLN A 72 6.60 6.01 -6.66
CA GLN A 72 7.56 6.84 -5.92
C GLN A 72 7.41 6.68 -4.40
N LEU A 73 6.71 5.64 -3.95
CA LEU A 73 6.43 5.46 -2.53
C LEU A 73 7.73 5.17 -1.76
N GLU A 74 7.99 5.96 -0.73
CA GLU A 74 9.17 5.86 0.12
C GLU A 74 8.84 5.27 1.49
N GLU A 75 7.65 5.55 2.01
CA GLU A 75 7.20 5.07 3.32
C GLU A 75 5.83 4.41 3.24
N LEU A 76 5.75 3.17 3.73
CA LEU A 76 4.53 2.37 3.76
C LEU A 76 4.27 1.85 5.17
N ASP A 77 3.17 2.28 5.77
CA ASP A 77 2.71 1.82 7.07
C ASP A 77 1.56 0.81 6.92
N LEU A 78 1.83 -0.44 7.29
CA LEU A 78 0.92 -1.58 7.23
C LEU A 78 0.66 -2.17 8.62
N LEU A 79 0.77 -1.37 9.68
CA LEU A 79 0.52 -1.82 11.05
C LEU A 79 -0.90 -2.45 11.20
N ASN A 80 -1.02 -3.50 12.01
CA ASN A 80 -2.29 -4.20 12.31
C ASN A 80 -3.08 -4.67 11.06
N ASN A 81 -2.41 -5.26 10.07
CA ASN A 81 -3.07 -5.92 8.94
C ASN A 81 -3.06 -7.46 9.09
N ASN A 82 -3.43 -8.18 8.03
CA ASN A 82 -3.49 -9.63 7.99
C ASN A 82 -2.33 -10.23 7.16
N ILE A 83 -1.13 -9.66 7.30
CA ILE A 83 0.05 -10.08 6.56
C ILE A 83 0.71 -11.27 7.26
N THR A 84 0.60 -12.45 6.67
CA THR A 84 1.20 -13.69 7.20
C THR A 84 2.58 -13.96 6.65
N GLU A 85 2.82 -13.65 5.38
CA GLU A 85 4.07 -13.92 4.66
C GLU A 85 4.42 -12.76 3.74
N LEU A 86 5.71 -12.62 3.44
CA LEU A 86 6.26 -11.62 2.54
C LEU A 86 6.90 -12.30 1.35
N GLN A 87 6.55 -11.81 0.18
CA GLN A 87 7.10 -12.21 -1.12
C GLN A 87 7.91 -11.04 -1.69
N ARG A 88 8.85 -11.32 -2.60
CA ARG A 88 9.67 -10.27 -3.21
C ARG A 88 8.81 -9.34 -4.08
N PRO A 89 8.92 -8.01 -3.96
CA PRO A 89 8.18 -7.03 -4.73
C PRO A 89 8.85 -6.83 -6.10
N ASP A 90 8.73 -7.82 -6.97
CA ASP A 90 9.37 -7.79 -8.29
C ASP A 90 8.81 -6.65 -9.15
N GLY A 91 9.65 -5.64 -9.42
CA GLY A 91 9.29 -4.50 -10.26
C GLY A 91 8.36 -3.46 -9.61
N VAL A 92 8.08 -3.56 -8.32
CA VAL A 92 7.25 -2.60 -7.55
C VAL A 92 7.94 -2.18 -6.25
N LEU A 93 7.48 -1.09 -5.63
CA LEU A 93 8.01 -0.58 -4.35
C LEU A 93 9.54 -0.33 -4.35
N GLN A 94 10.13 -0.04 -5.50
CA GLN A 94 11.60 0.10 -5.67
C GLN A 94 12.18 1.33 -4.97
N SER A 95 11.34 2.33 -4.67
CA SER A 95 11.72 3.55 -3.93
C SER A 95 11.53 3.42 -2.42
N LEU A 96 11.03 2.28 -1.93
CA LEU A 96 10.63 2.11 -0.54
C LEU A 96 11.84 2.09 0.39
N LYS A 97 11.85 3.02 1.35
CA LYS A 97 12.91 3.19 2.36
C LYS A 97 12.45 2.71 3.75
N SER A 98 11.15 2.82 4.03
CA SER A 98 10.56 2.46 5.32
C SER A 98 9.32 1.60 5.14
N LEU A 99 9.26 0.49 5.85
CA LEU A 99 8.15 -0.45 5.85
C LEU A 99 7.81 -0.85 7.29
N THR A 100 6.60 -0.53 7.74
CA THR A 100 6.12 -0.90 9.08
C THR A 100 5.13 -2.06 8.99
N LEU A 101 5.44 -3.17 9.67
CA LEU A 101 4.63 -4.40 9.64
C LEU A 101 4.21 -4.90 11.04
N SER A 102 4.43 -4.11 12.10
CA SER A 102 4.05 -4.49 13.46
C SER A 102 2.56 -4.83 13.57
N GLY A 103 2.20 -5.80 14.41
CA GLY A 103 0.81 -6.21 14.59
C GLY A 103 0.24 -7.06 13.45
N ASN A 104 1.08 -7.55 12.54
CA ASN A 104 0.71 -8.57 11.54
C ASN A 104 1.09 -9.98 12.02
N PRO A 105 0.34 -11.03 11.65
CA PRO A 105 0.61 -12.43 12.02
C PRO A 105 1.75 -13.06 11.19
N LEU A 106 2.91 -12.39 11.12
CA LEU A 106 4.05 -12.81 10.30
C LEU A 106 4.65 -14.14 10.76
N VAL A 107 4.86 -15.05 9.81
CA VAL A 107 5.60 -16.30 10.04
C VAL A 107 7.11 -16.02 10.16
N HIS A 108 7.75 -16.64 11.15
CA HIS A 108 9.14 -16.32 11.52
C HIS A 108 10.17 -16.49 10.38
N HIS A 109 9.93 -17.36 9.40
CA HIS A 109 10.85 -17.59 8.29
C HIS A 109 10.81 -16.48 7.22
N THR A 110 9.75 -15.67 7.19
CA THR A 110 9.60 -14.59 6.19
C THR A 110 10.45 -13.37 6.49
N VAL A 111 11.08 -13.32 7.67
CA VAL A 111 11.98 -12.24 8.09
C VAL A 111 13.20 -12.17 7.16
N ASN A 112 13.65 -13.31 6.61
CA ASN A 112 14.76 -13.33 5.65
C ASN A 112 14.38 -12.68 4.31
N THR A 113 13.10 -12.73 3.94
CA THR A 113 12.59 -12.06 2.73
C THR A 113 12.60 -10.54 2.88
N LEU A 114 12.54 -9.99 4.10
CA LEU A 114 12.65 -8.53 4.36
C LEU A 114 13.96 -7.95 3.82
N ALA A 115 15.08 -8.67 3.98
CA ALA A 115 16.38 -8.23 3.49
C ALA A 115 16.44 -8.11 1.96
N SER A 116 15.54 -8.81 1.25
CA SER A 116 15.40 -8.73 -0.21
C SER A 116 14.41 -7.67 -0.68
N LEU A 117 13.63 -7.06 0.23
CA LEU A 117 12.74 -5.93 -0.09
C LEU A 117 13.53 -4.62 -0.28
N CYS A 118 14.65 -4.45 0.42
CA CYS A 118 15.42 -3.21 0.46
C CYS A 118 16.62 -3.20 -0.52
N ARG A 119 16.65 -4.05 -1.55
CA ARG A 119 17.78 -4.19 -2.49
C ARG A 119 17.39 -4.05 -3.95
#